data_AF-A0A4Y4D1P5-F1
#
_entry.id   AF-A0A4Y4D1P5-F1
#
_cell.length_a   1.000
_cell.length_b   1.000
_cell.length_c   1.000
_cell.angle_alpha   90.00
_cell.angle_beta   90.00
_cell.angle_gamma   90.00
#
_symmetry.space_group_name_H-M   'P 1'
#
loop_
_entity.id
_entity.type
_entity.pdbx_description
1 polymer ?
#
loop_
_entity_poly.entity_id
_entity_poly.type
_entity_poly.pdbx_seq_one_letter_code
_entity_poly.pdbx_strand_id
1 'polypeptide(L)'
;MPVFLTDVKGDLSGISQPGEENPKVAQRAESVGQQWSPTASPTEFYSLGGQGKGVPVRATVTSFGPTLLSKVLGLNATQESSLGLVFHYADSHGLALLDLKDLREVIVHLTSPEGKDELAEIGGLSKQTAGVILRELTTFANQGAEVFFGEPEFDTTDLLRTTEDGKGIVSCLELSEVQQQPRLFSTFLMWLLADLFQDLPEVGDADKPRLVFFFDEAHLLFEDASKEFLSSIEQTVRLIRSKGVGIFFVTQSPKDIPSDILAQLGNRVQHALRAFTPDDAKALKSAVRTYPKSAYDLEQLLTQLATGEAVVTVLSETGDHPVAWTRMRAPQSLMQPASPEAIDAIVSASPLLATYGEAVDRESAYELLRGRLEAVHDEPEPSDGGTDRAEEPNERRRDEDRKDAPRRTHEEEDGGGFLGSVMENPAVRSMMRSAGSALGREITRSLFGTSRRRR
;
A
#
# COMPACT_ATOMS: atom_id res chain seq x y z
N MET A 1 -15.83 -13.99 11.97
CA MET A 1 -15.14 -12.68 11.97
C MET A 1 -14.06 -12.77 10.91
N PRO A 2 -13.96 -11.78 10.01
CA PRO A 2 -12.90 -11.74 9.02
C PRO A 2 -11.51 -11.71 9.68
N VAL A 3 -10.55 -12.38 9.06
CA VAL A 3 -9.18 -12.49 9.54
C VAL A 3 -8.23 -12.14 8.42
N PHE A 4 -7.19 -11.36 8.70
CA PHE A 4 -6.06 -11.18 7.82
C PHE A 4 -4.85 -11.88 8.43
N LEU A 5 -4.17 -12.70 7.64
CA LEU A 5 -3.02 -13.50 8.04
C LEU A 5 -1.88 -13.26 7.07
N THR A 6 -0.70 -12.97 7.59
CA THR A 6 0.53 -12.96 6.78
C THR A 6 1.18 -14.33 6.86
N ASP A 7 1.21 -15.05 5.76
CA ASP A 7 1.88 -16.35 5.67
C ASP A 7 3.28 -16.13 5.11
N VAL A 8 4.20 -15.84 6.02
CA VAL A 8 5.60 -15.63 5.68
C VAL A 8 6.21 -16.94 5.20
N LYS A 9 5.96 -18.06 5.88
CA LYS A 9 6.62 -19.35 5.62
C LYS A 9 5.95 -20.18 4.51
N GLY A 10 4.74 -19.84 4.12
CA GLY A 10 3.93 -20.60 3.17
C GLY A 10 3.28 -21.85 3.77
N ASP A 11 3.21 -21.96 5.10
CA ASP A 11 2.73 -23.16 5.81
C ASP A 11 1.34 -23.01 6.43
N LEU A 12 0.68 -21.85 6.26
CA LEU A 12 -0.65 -21.56 6.82
C LEU A 12 -1.78 -21.78 5.82
N SER A 13 -1.48 -22.00 4.53
CA SER A 13 -2.47 -22.28 3.47
C SER A 13 -3.38 -23.48 3.76
N GLY A 14 -2.92 -24.43 4.61
CA GLY A 14 -3.72 -25.56 5.10
C GLY A 14 -5.01 -25.17 5.82
N ILE A 15 -5.14 -23.93 6.31
CA ILE A 15 -6.37 -23.43 6.93
C ILE A 15 -7.58 -23.47 5.99
N SER A 16 -7.32 -23.44 4.67
CA SER A 16 -8.33 -23.57 3.62
C SER A 16 -8.87 -24.98 3.41
N GLN A 17 -8.22 -25.99 4.00
CA GLN A 17 -8.54 -27.40 3.79
C GLN A 17 -9.01 -28.06 5.09
N PRO A 18 -9.93 -29.04 5.00
CA PRO A 18 -10.32 -29.83 6.17
C PRO A 18 -9.10 -30.61 6.70
N GLY A 19 -8.99 -30.68 8.02
CA GLY A 19 -7.91 -31.42 8.65
C GLY A 19 -8.01 -32.93 8.46
N GLU A 20 -6.92 -33.63 8.74
CA GLU A 20 -6.86 -35.08 8.69
C GLU A 20 -6.88 -35.67 10.09
N GLU A 21 -7.67 -36.72 10.27
CA GLU A 21 -7.67 -37.46 11.52
C GLU A 21 -6.38 -38.27 11.66
N ASN A 22 -5.74 -38.16 12.83
CA ASN A 22 -4.59 -38.99 13.17
C ASN A 22 -4.53 -39.22 14.69
N PRO A 23 -3.72 -40.20 15.17
CA PRO A 23 -3.67 -40.54 16.59
C PRO A 23 -3.33 -39.36 17.51
N LYS A 24 -2.50 -38.40 17.06
CA LYS A 24 -2.13 -37.23 17.87
C LYS A 24 -3.29 -36.24 17.99
N VAL A 25 -4.03 -36.02 16.90
CA VAL A 25 -5.23 -35.17 16.88
C VAL A 25 -6.32 -35.77 17.77
N ALA A 26 -6.60 -37.06 17.62
CA ALA A 26 -7.59 -37.77 18.44
C ALA A 26 -7.25 -37.69 19.93
N GLN A 27 -6.01 -38.04 20.31
CA GLN A 27 -5.54 -37.95 21.68
C GLN A 27 -5.64 -36.54 22.25
N ARG A 28 -5.29 -35.52 21.44
CA ARG A 28 -5.40 -34.13 21.86
C ARG A 28 -6.85 -33.75 22.12
N ALA A 29 -7.73 -34.00 21.16
CA ALA A 29 -9.14 -33.64 21.23
C ALA A 29 -9.81 -34.28 22.45
N GLU A 30 -9.58 -35.58 22.67
CA GLU A 30 -10.07 -36.30 23.85
C GLU A 30 -9.57 -35.66 25.15
N SER A 31 -8.27 -35.34 25.22
CA SER A 31 -7.64 -34.80 26.44
C SER A 31 -8.18 -33.42 26.88
N VAL A 32 -8.88 -32.70 25.99
CA VAL A 32 -9.51 -31.40 26.28
C VAL A 32 -11.04 -31.45 26.16
N GLY A 33 -11.63 -32.64 25.98
CA GLY A 33 -13.08 -32.81 25.82
C GLY A 33 -13.63 -32.20 24.53
N GLN A 34 -12.82 -32.03 23.49
CA GLN A 34 -13.23 -31.49 22.19
C GLN A 34 -13.90 -32.57 21.35
N GLN A 35 -15.12 -32.30 20.89
CA GLN A 35 -15.71 -32.99 19.75
C GLN A 35 -15.01 -32.49 18.48
N TRP A 36 -14.08 -33.29 17.96
CA TRP A 36 -13.29 -32.93 16.79
C TRP A 36 -13.99 -33.39 15.51
N SER A 37 -14.07 -32.48 14.54
CA SER A 37 -14.45 -32.79 13.17
C SER A 37 -13.55 -31.98 12.25
N PRO A 38 -13.16 -32.54 11.09
CA PRO A 38 -12.32 -31.83 10.14
C PRO A 38 -13.12 -30.66 9.54
N THR A 39 -12.53 -29.47 9.50
CA THR A 39 -13.21 -28.24 9.08
C THR A 39 -12.22 -27.29 8.41
N ALA A 40 -12.54 -26.90 7.18
CA ALA A 40 -11.87 -25.81 6.49
C ALA A 40 -12.44 -24.46 6.92
N SER A 41 -11.59 -23.43 6.92
CA SER A 41 -12.06 -22.03 6.99
C SER A 41 -12.28 -21.51 5.57
N PRO A 42 -13.28 -20.63 5.34
CA PRO A 42 -13.36 -19.86 4.11
C PRO A 42 -12.11 -19.01 3.98
N THR A 43 -11.33 -19.22 2.93
CA THR A 43 -10.00 -18.60 2.77
C THR A 43 -9.87 -18.03 1.38
N GLU A 44 -9.22 -16.88 1.28
CA GLU A 44 -8.75 -16.29 0.03
C GLU A 44 -7.25 -16.04 0.11
N PHE A 45 -6.56 -16.30 -0.98
CA PHE A 45 -5.11 -16.09 -1.08
C PHE A 45 -4.83 -14.79 -1.80
N TYR A 46 -3.90 -14.02 -1.25
CA TYR A 46 -3.45 -12.75 -1.78
C TYR A 46 -1.95 -12.81 -2.04
N SER A 47 -1.50 -12.04 -3.03
CA SER A 47 -0.09 -11.89 -3.41
C SER A 47 0.28 -10.41 -3.40
N LEU A 48 1.50 -10.08 -2.97
CA LEU A 48 1.95 -8.70 -2.98
C LEU A 48 2.39 -8.31 -4.40
N GLY A 49 1.72 -7.34 -5.01
CA GLY A 49 2.07 -6.88 -6.36
C GLY A 49 1.93 -7.93 -7.47
N GLY A 50 1.30 -9.08 -7.19
CA GLY A 50 1.23 -10.22 -8.10
C GLY A 50 2.45 -11.15 -8.06
N GLN A 51 3.36 -10.98 -7.09
CA GLN A 51 4.42 -11.95 -6.79
C GLN A 51 3.84 -13.12 -5.97
N GLY A 52 4.01 -14.34 -6.45
CA GLY A 52 3.43 -15.54 -5.84
C GLY A 52 1.99 -15.83 -6.27
N LYS A 53 1.33 -16.72 -5.52
CA LYS A 53 -0.01 -17.22 -5.84
C LYS A 53 -1.08 -16.50 -5.01
N GLY A 54 -1.93 -15.72 -5.67
CA GLY A 54 -3.03 -15.03 -5.00
C GLY A 54 -3.64 -13.92 -5.85
N VAL A 55 -4.72 -13.34 -5.33
CA VAL A 55 -5.27 -12.08 -5.83
C VAL A 55 -4.23 -10.98 -5.58
N PRO A 56 -3.75 -10.27 -6.63
CA PRO A 56 -2.73 -9.24 -6.46
C PRO A 56 -3.23 -8.07 -5.61
N VAL A 57 -2.39 -7.64 -4.67
CA VAL A 57 -2.63 -6.46 -3.85
C VAL A 57 -1.66 -5.37 -4.28
N ARG A 58 -2.20 -4.25 -4.75
CA ARG A 58 -1.46 -3.07 -5.21
C ARG A 58 -1.96 -1.80 -4.53
N ALA A 59 -1.09 -0.82 -4.37
CA ALA A 59 -1.41 0.53 -3.92
C ALA A 59 -0.95 1.55 -4.97
N THR A 60 -1.55 2.74 -5.03
CA THR A 60 -0.99 3.82 -5.85
C THR A 60 -0.04 4.66 -5.02
N VAL A 61 0.97 5.28 -5.63
CA VAL A 61 1.85 6.22 -4.91
C VAL A 61 1.04 7.39 -4.34
N THR A 62 0.03 7.86 -5.08
CA THR A 62 -0.92 8.88 -4.61
C THR A 62 -1.61 8.46 -3.31
N SER A 63 -2.15 7.24 -3.23
CA SER A 63 -2.83 6.77 -2.01
C SER A 63 -1.87 6.54 -0.85
N PHE A 64 -0.66 6.06 -1.15
CA PHE A 64 0.41 5.90 -0.17
C PHE A 64 0.83 7.22 0.48
N GLY A 65 0.91 8.29 -0.31
CA GLY A 65 1.15 9.66 0.17
C GLY A 65 2.59 9.94 0.65
N PRO A 66 2.94 11.23 0.82
CA PRO A 66 4.32 11.66 1.06
C PRO A 66 4.83 11.29 2.45
N THR A 67 3.99 11.33 3.49
CA THR A 67 4.41 11.06 4.87
C THR A 67 4.78 9.60 5.08
N LEU A 68 3.92 8.67 4.64
CA LEU A 68 4.23 7.25 4.76
C LEU A 68 5.41 6.88 3.86
N LEU A 69 5.45 7.39 2.63
CA LEU A 69 6.57 7.15 1.71
C LEU A 69 7.89 7.67 2.27
N SER A 70 7.89 8.84 2.92
CA SER A 70 9.09 9.41 3.54
C SER A 70 9.65 8.51 4.63
N LYS A 71 8.78 7.94 5.47
CA LYS A 71 9.19 7.04 6.57
C LYS A 71 9.81 5.75 6.03
N VAL A 72 9.21 5.20 4.98
CA VAL A 72 9.71 3.99 4.29
C VAL A 72 11.06 4.23 3.64
N LEU A 73 11.21 5.38 2.97
CA LEU A 73 12.46 5.79 2.32
C LEU A 73 13.53 6.29 3.31
N GLY A 74 13.22 6.36 4.61
CA GLY A 74 14.15 6.86 5.64
C GLY A 74 14.51 8.34 5.47
N LEU A 75 13.59 9.13 4.92
CA LEU A 75 13.77 10.56 4.69
C LEU A 75 13.72 11.34 6.02
N ASN A 76 14.54 12.38 6.13
CA ASN A 76 14.48 13.31 7.25
C ASN A 76 13.34 14.34 7.08
N ALA A 77 13.05 15.11 8.13
CA ALA A 77 11.94 16.08 8.12
C ALA A 77 11.98 17.09 6.96
N THR A 78 13.16 17.54 6.55
CA THR A 78 13.30 18.46 5.41
C THR A 78 12.94 17.76 4.10
N GLN A 79 13.42 16.52 3.91
CA GLN A 79 13.12 15.70 2.74
C GLN A 79 11.65 15.29 2.70
N GLU A 80 11.02 14.99 3.84
CA GLU A 80 9.59 14.73 3.94
C GLU A 80 8.78 15.96 3.53
N SER A 81 9.11 17.13 4.06
CA SER A 81 8.44 18.38 3.66
C SER A 81 8.60 18.66 2.17
N SER A 82 9.80 18.42 1.63
CA SER A 82 10.10 18.52 0.20
C SER A 82 9.28 17.54 -0.64
N LEU A 83 9.17 16.28 -0.21
CA LEU A 83 8.32 15.30 -0.88
C LEU A 83 6.85 15.71 -0.82
N GLY A 84 6.40 16.28 0.30
CA GLY A 84 5.06 16.86 0.45
C GLY A 84 4.75 17.92 -0.62
N LEU A 85 5.71 18.80 -0.95
CA LEU A 85 5.54 19.80 -2.01
C LEU A 85 5.40 19.17 -3.39
N VAL A 86 6.18 18.13 -3.69
CA VAL A 86 6.09 17.38 -4.95
C VAL A 86 4.70 16.75 -5.10
N PHE A 87 4.17 16.14 -4.04
CA PHE A 87 2.82 15.58 -4.04
C PHE A 87 1.74 16.66 -4.16
N HIS A 88 1.90 17.79 -3.48
CA HIS A 88 0.98 18.93 -3.62
C HIS A 88 0.93 19.45 -5.06
N TYR A 89 2.08 19.57 -5.72
CA TYR A 89 2.16 19.94 -7.12
C TYR A 89 1.46 18.92 -8.03
N ALA A 90 1.70 17.63 -7.83
CA ALA A 90 1.05 16.58 -8.59
C ALA A 90 -0.49 16.65 -8.44
N ASP A 91 -0.97 16.81 -7.21
CA ASP A 91 -2.40 16.95 -6.92
C ASP A 91 -3.01 18.19 -7.59
N SER A 92 -2.34 19.35 -7.52
CA SER A 92 -2.85 20.61 -8.07
C SER A 92 -2.89 20.64 -9.59
N HIS A 93 -2.03 19.85 -10.24
CA HIS A 93 -1.95 19.73 -11.71
C HIS A 93 -2.66 18.48 -12.26
N GLY A 94 -3.33 17.70 -11.40
CA GLY A 94 -4.04 16.48 -11.79
C GLY A 94 -3.12 15.37 -12.31
N LEU A 95 -1.87 15.36 -11.86
CA LEU A 95 -0.88 14.34 -12.22
C LEU A 95 -1.05 13.14 -11.28
N ALA A 96 -1.62 12.05 -11.81
CA ALA A 96 -1.76 10.81 -11.05
C ALA A 96 -0.38 10.16 -10.83
N LEU A 97 -0.07 9.82 -9.58
CA LEU A 97 1.13 9.06 -9.21
C LEU A 97 0.69 7.62 -8.96
N LEU A 98 0.65 6.81 -10.02
CA LEU A 98 0.25 5.42 -9.94
C LEU A 98 1.39 4.59 -9.36
N ASP A 99 2.61 4.83 -9.82
CA ASP A 99 3.79 4.08 -9.42
C ASP A 99 5.04 4.95 -9.14
N LEU A 100 6.19 4.29 -8.96
CA LEU A 100 7.46 4.96 -8.69
C LEU A 100 8.05 5.68 -9.92
N LYS A 101 7.76 5.29 -11.18
CA LYS A 101 8.23 6.06 -12.37
C LYS A 101 7.56 7.42 -12.39
N ASP A 102 6.29 7.49 -12.02
CA ASP A 102 5.51 8.73 -12.04
C ASP A 102 6.08 9.76 -11.06
N LEU A 103 6.32 9.35 -9.82
CA LEU A 103 6.91 10.22 -8.82
C LEU A 103 8.32 10.66 -9.20
N ARG A 104 9.14 9.76 -9.77
CA ARG A 104 10.47 10.11 -10.26
C ARG A 104 10.39 11.18 -11.36
N GLU A 105 9.47 11.03 -12.30
CA GLU A 105 9.30 11.98 -13.41
C GLU A 105 8.85 13.36 -12.91
N VAL A 106 7.92 13.45 -11.96
CA VAL A 106 7.53 14.73 -11.36
C VAL A 106 8.72 15.42 -10.70
N ILE A 107 9.56 14.70 -9.95
CA ILE A 107 10.75 15.28 -9.30
C ILE A 107 11.76 15.76 -10.36
N VAL A 108 11.95 14.99 -11.43
CA VAL A 108 12.85 15.36 -12.54
C VAL A 108 12.33 16.62 -13.23
N HIS A 109 11.05 16.69 -13.54
CA HIS A 109 10.41 17.86 -14.15
C HIS A 109 10.56 19.11 -13.28
N LEU A 110 10.22 19.04 -11.99
CA LEU A 110 10.33 20.19 -11.09
C LEU A 110 11.77 20.69 -10.93
N THR A 111 12.77 19.85 -11.17
CA THR A 111 14.19 20.23 -11.08
C THR A 111 14.84 20.56 -12.43
N SER A 112 14.07 20.45 -13.52
CA SER A 112 14.48 20.82 -14.88
C SER A 112 14.38 22.34 -15.08
N PRO A 113 14.96 22.90 -16.16
CA PRO A 113 14.77 24.30 -16.52
C PRO A 113 13.30 24.69 -16.70
N GLU A 114 12.49 23.79 -17.25
CA GLU A 114 11.08 24.01 -17.59
C GLU A 114 10.19 24.05 -16.35
N GLY A 115 10.40 23.14 -15.39
CA GLY A 115 9.60 23.10 -14.15
C GLY A 115 10.09 24.02 -13.03
N LYS A 116 11.19 24.76 -13.24
CA LYS A 116 11.83 25.57 -12.17
C LYS A 116 10.93 26.70 -11.67
N ASP A 117 10.18 27.33 -12.57
CA ASP A 117 9.30 28.45 -12.22
C ASP A 117 8.08 27.93 -11.43
N GLU A 118 7.49 26.82 -11.87
CA GLU A 118 6.41 26.12 -11.16
C GLU A 118 6.87 25.65 -9.76
N LEU A 119 8.10 25.15 -9.67
CA LEU A 119 8.70 24.78 -8.40
C LEU A 119 8.89 25.98 -7.45
N ALA A 120 9.19 27.17 -7.98
CA ALA A 120 9.35 28.37 -7.18
C ALA A 120 8.02 28.82 -6.55
N GLU A 121 6.90 28.62 -7.25
CA GLU A 121 5.55 28.98 -6.75
C GLU A 121 5.11 28.12 -5.56
N ILE A 122 5.51 26.85 -5.51
CA ILE A 122 5.11 25.91 -4.44
C ILE A 122 6.06 25.93 -3.22
N GLY A 123 7.05 26.83 -3.17
CA GLY A 123 7.94 26.99 -2.02
C GLY A 123 9.35 26.41 -2.19
N GLY A 124 9.67 25.87 -3.37
CA GLY A 124 11.01 25.48 -3.76
C GLY A 124 11.50 24.11 -3.25
N LEU A 125 12.33 23.46 -4.07
CA LEU A 125 13.01 22.19 -3.76
C LEU A 125 14.48 22.32 -4.15
N SER A 126 15.40 22.06 -3.22
CA SER A 126 16.83 22.08 -3.56
C SER A 126 17.18 20.88 -4.45
N LYS A 127 18.07 21.08 -5.43
CA LYS A 127 18.57 20.00 -6.29
C LYS A 127 19.24 18.88 -5.49
N GLN A 128 19.89 19.22 -4.38
CA GLN A 128 20.51 18.27 -3.47
C GLN A 128 19.45 17.39 -2.80
N THR A 129 18.38 17.98 -2.27
CA THR A 129 17.26 17.24 -1.65
C THR A 129 16.59 16.32 -2.66
N ALA A 130 16.26 16.84 -3.85
CA ALA A 130 15.70 16.04 -4.94
C ALA A 130 16.60 14.85 -5.31
N GLY A 131 17.91 15.08 -5.42
CA GLY A 131 18.88 14.03 -5.72
C GLY A 131 18.99 12.96 -4.63
N VAL A 132 18.74 13.28 -3.36
CA VAL A 132 18.64 12.27 -2.29
C VAL A 132 17.36 11.45 -2.47
N ILE A 133 16.21 12.10 -2.63
CA ILE A 133 14.91 11.42 -2.79
C ILE A 133 14.94 10.47 -4.00
N LEU A 134 15.47 10.91 -5.14
CA LEU A 134 15.59 10.07 -6.34
C LEU A 134 16.47 8.83 -6.12
N ARG A 135 17.56 8.95 -5.36
CA ARG A 135 18.42 7.80 -5.03
C ARG A 135 17.73 6.81 -4.10
N GLU A 136 17.01 7.29 -3.11
CA GLU A 136 16.24 6.42 -2.21
C GLU A 136 15.10 5.73 -2.96
N LEU A 137 14.38 6.45 -3.83
CA LEU A 137 13.36 5.86 -4.71
C LEU A 137 13.94 4.77 -5.64
N THR A 138 15.11 5.02 -6.22
CA THR A 138 15.81 4.05 -7.06
C THR A 138 16.24 2.82 -6.26
N THR A 139 16.76 3.02 -5.05
CA THR A 139 17.15 1.92 -4.16
C THR A 139 15.95 1.10 -3.75
N PHE A 140 14.83 1.75 -3.41
CA PHE A 140 13.59 1.09 -3.03
C PHE A 140 12.98 0.30 -4.19
N ALA A 141 12.98 0.86 -5.40
CA ALA A 141 12.59 0.16 -6.62
C ALA A 141 13.45 -1.10 -6.88
N ASN A 142 14.78 -0.95 -6.78
CA ASN A 142 15.73 -2.07 -6.94
C ASN A 142 15.58 -3.17 -5.89
N GLN A 143 14.99 -2.84 -4.73
CA GLN A 143 14.62 -3.81 -3.70
C GLN A 143 13.31 -4.53 -4.00
N GLY A 144 12.71 -4.34 -5.18
CA GLY A 144 11.51 -5.03 -5.61
C GLY A 144 10.21 -4.29 -5.32
N ALA A 145 10.26 -3.07 -4.78
CA ALA A 145 9.04 -2.36 -4.37
C ALA A 145 8.12 -1.92 -5.52
N GLU A 146 8.62 -1.88 -6.76
CA GLU A 146 7.83 -1.44 -7.92
C GLU A 146 6.58 -2.29 -8.13
N VAL A 147 6.63 -3.61 -7.85
CA VAL A 147 5.47 -4.49 -8.06
C VAL A 147 4.27 -4.12 -7.18
N PHE A 148 4.53 -3.50 -6.03
CA PHE A 148 3.48 -3.12 -5.09
C PHE A 148 2.71 -1.89 -5.58
N PHE A 149 3.32 -1.05 -6.42
CA PHE A 149 2.69 0.17 -6.88
C PHE A 149 2.03 0.01 -8.25
N GLY A 150 0.77 0.42 -8.35
CA GLY A 150 0.04 0.44 -9.61
C GLY A 150 -1.47 0.26 -9.46
N GLU A 151 -2.13 0.09 -10.59
CA GLU A 151 -3.58 -0.13 -10.67
C GLU A 151 -3.94 -1.57 -11.06
N PRO A 152 -5.14 -2.04 -10.69
CA PRO A 152 -6.10 -1.36 -9.83
C PRO A 152 -5.73 -1.46 -8.36
N GLU A 153 -5.98 -0.37 -7.64
CA GLU A 153 -5.66 -0.23 -6.23
C GLU A 153 -6.57 -1.12 -5.37
N PHE A 154 -6.00 -1.91 -4.46
CA PHE A 154 -6.75 -2.91 -3.69
C PHE A 154 -7.63 -2.30 -2.61
N ASP A 155 -8.95 -2.52 -2.62
CA ASP A 155 -9.86 -1.98 -1.59
C ASP A 155 -9.71 -2.75 -0.29
N THR A 156 -9.16 -2.10 0.73
CA THR A 156 -8.91 -2.75 2.02
C THR A 156 -10.20 -3.15 2.73
N THR A 157 -11.35 -2.59 2.35
CA THR A 157 -12.66 -3.03 2.85
C THR A 157 -13.07 -4.40 2.32
N ASP A 158 -12.46 -4.89 1.24
CA ASP A 158 -12.65 -6.28 0.77
C ASP A 158 -12.14 -7.33 1.77
N LEU A 159 -11.26 -6.93 2.69
CA LEU A 159 -10.81 -7.79 3.81
C LEU A 159 -11.90 -8.01 4.87
N LEU A 160 -12.98 -7.22 4.85
CA LEU A 160 -14.07 -7.31 5.82
C LEU A 160 -15.17 -8.30 5.38
N ARG A 161 -14.99 -8.94 4.23
CA ARG A 161 -16.03 -9.76 3.62
C ARG A 161 -16.34 -11.01 4.44
N THR A 162 -17.60 -11.40 4.34
CA THR A 162 -18.12 -12.63 4.91
C THR A 162 -18.75 -13.46 3.81
N THR A 163 -18.70 -14.77 3.99
CA THR A 163 -19.51 -15.75 3.25
C THR A 163 -21.01 -15.51 3.43
N GLU A 164 -21.83 -16.13 2.57
CA GLU A 164 -23.29 -16.04 2.62
C GLU A 164 -23.88 -16.57 3.94
N ASP A 165 -23.23 -17.55 4.58
CA ASP A 165 -23.61 -18.08 5.91
C ASP A 165 -23.05 -17.25 7.07
N GLY A 166 -22.45 -16.08 6.79
CA GLY A 166 -22.01 -15.10 7.78
C GLY A 166 -20.66 -15.41 8.43
N LYS A 167 -19.92 -16.43 7.96
CA LYS A 167 -18.54 -16.67 8.41
C LYS A 167 -17.61 -15.64 7.78
N GLY A 168 -16.65 -15.16 8.57
CA GLY A 168 -15.62 -14.27 8.04
C GLY A 168 -14.64 -15.03 7.16
N ILE A 169 -14.15 -14.36 6.14
CA ILE A 169 -13.12 -14.90 5.24
C ILE A 169 -11.75 -14.72 5.91
N VAL A 170 -10.89 -15.73 5.80
CA VAL A 170 -9.48 -15.67 6.13
C VAL A 170 -8.73 -15.18 4.89
N SER A 171 -8.29 -13.93 4.92
CA SER A 171 -7.43 -13.33 3.91
C SER A 171 -5.99 -13.72 4.21
N CYS A 172 -5.45 -14.66 3.45
CA CYS A 172 -4.10 -15.18 3.62
C CYS A 172 -3.17 -14.53 2.60
N LEU A 173 -2.34 -13.60 3.04
CA LEU A 173 -1.31 -12.97 2.20
C LEU A 173 -0.08 -13.86 2.18
N GLU A 174 0.22 -14.39 0.99
CA GLU A 174 1.38 -15.23 0.74
C GLU A 174 2.61 -14.36 0.49
N LEU A 175 3.67 -14.58 1.27
CA LEU A 175 4.86 -13.73 1.30
C LEU A 175 6.16 -14.52 1.20
N SER A 176 6.12 -15.79 0.80
CA SER A 176 7.32 -16.63 0.76
C SER A 176 8.40 -16.04 -0.16
N GLU A 177 8.00 -15.37 -1.25
CA GLU A 177 8.89 -14.67 -2.18
C GLU A 177 9.43 -13.33 -1.64
N VAL A 178 8.70 -12.70 -0.70
CA VAL A 178 9.00 -11.35 -0.15
C VAL A 178 9.80 -11.43 1.16
N GLN A 179 10.06 -12.63 1.69
CA GLN A 179 10.87 -12.83 2.92
C GLN A 179 12.22 -12.12 2.87
N GLN A 180 12.83 -12.05 1.68
CA GLN A 180 14.14 -11.40 1.48
C GLN A 180 14.04 -9.87 1.37
N GLN A 181 12.83 -9.31 1.44
CA GLN A 181 12.54 -7.88 1.32
C GLN A 181 11.69 -7.37 2.53
N PRO A 182 12.20 -7.43 3.78
CA PRO A 182 11.43 -7.03 4.97
C PRO A 182 10.86 -5.61 4.93
N ARG A 183 11.58 -4.69 4.28
CA ARG A 183 11.13 -3.31 4.06
C ARG A 183 9.87 -3.22 3.20
N LEU A 184 9.75 -4.04 2.16
CA LEU A 184 8.58 -4.05 1.29
C LEU A 184 7.35 -4.56 2.05
N PHE A 185 7.54 -5.63 2.83
CA PHE A 185 6.49 -6.20 3.67
C PHE A 185 5.97 -5.19 4.71
N SER A 186 6.89 -4.55 5.45
CA SER A 186 6.51 -3.59 6.49
C SER A 186 5.86 -2.34 5.91
N THR A 187 6.34 -1.85 4.76
CA THR A 187 5.72 -0.79 3.95
C THR A 187 4.27 -1.11 3.63
N PHE A 188 4.02 -2.30 3.07
CA PHE A 188 2.70 -2.76 2.70
C PHE A 188 1.76 -2.80 3.90
N LEU A 189 2.19 -3.41 5.01
CA LEU A 189 1.35 -3.52 6.20
C LEU A 189 1.00 -2.18 6.82
N MET A 190 1.94 -1.24 6.79
CA MET A 190 1.67 0.12 7.25
C MET A 190 0.66 0.84 6.37
N TRP A 191 0.76 0.70 5.05
CA TRP A 191 -0.26 1.23 4.15
C TRP A 191 -1.63 0.60 4.41
N LEU A 192 -1.68 -0.73 4.53
CA LEU A 192 -2.92 -1.45 4.75
C LEU A 192 -3.62 -1.01 6.04
N LEU A 193 -2.87 -0.88 7.14
CA LEU A 193 -3.44 -0.42 8.41
C LEU A 193 -3.82 1.07 8.37
N ALA A 194 -3.04 1.92 7.69
CA ALA A 194 -3.36 3.33 7.55
C ALA A 194 -4.63 3.55 6.72
N ASP A 195 -4.77 2.85 5.60
CA ASP A 195 -5.93 2.90 4.72
C ASP A 195 -7.19 2.41 5.46
N LEU A 196 -7.11 1.27 6.14
CA LEU A 196 -8.19 0.77 7.01
C LEU A 196 -8.56 1.78 8.10
N PHE A 197 -7.59 2.46 8.71
CA PHE A 197 -7.89 3.45 9.74
C PHE A 197 -8.67 4.65 9.18
N GLN A 198 -8.38 5.06 7.94
CA GLN A 198 -9.07 6.16 7.29
C GLN A 198 -10.50 5.80 6.90
N ASP A 199 -10.70 4.60 6.36
CA ASP A 199 -11.97 4.21 5.77
C ASP A 199 -12.94 3.58 6.77
N LEU A 200 -12.44 2.90 7.81
CA LEU A 200 -13.29 2.31 8.82
C LEU A 200 -13.93 3.40 9.70
N PRO A 201 -15.23 3.26 10.03
CA PRO A 201 -15.85 4.09 11.05
C PRO A 201 -15.30 3.73 12.44
N GLU A 202 -15.30 4.70 13.34
CA GLU A 202 -15.07 4.39 14.76
C GLU A 202 -16.21 3.52 15.29
N VAL A 203 -15.83 2.55 16.12
CA VAL A 203 -16.74 1.62 16.75
C VAL A 203 -16.50 1.72 18.25
N GLY A 204 -17.59 1.83 19.02
CA GLY A 204 -17.53 1.74 20.47
C GLY A 204 -17.26 0.30 20.93
N ASP A 205 -17.92 -0.10 22.01
CA ASP A 205 -17.74 -1.43 22.59
C ASP A 205 -18.55 -2.49 21.81
N ALA A 206 -17.91 -3.11 20.81
CA ALA A 206 -18.53 -4.13 19.99
C ALA A 206 -18.19 -5.53 20.51
N ASP A 207 -19.19 -6.42 20.54
CA ASP A 207 -19.05 -7.82 21.00
C ASP A 207 -17.96 -8.61 20.26
N LYS A 208 -17.65 -8.22 19.02
CA LYS A 208 -16.59 -8.82 18.21
C LYS A 208 -15.89 -7.78 17.33
N PRO A 209 -14.59 -7.97 17.04
CA PRO A 209 -13.88 -7.15 16.07
C PRO A 209 -14.53 -7.22 14.67
N ARG A 210 -14.34 -6.16 13.89
CA ARG A 210 -14.63 -6.13 12.45
C ARG A 210 -13.61 -6.96 11.65
N LEU A 211 -12.35 -6.93 12.07
CA LEU A 211 -11.23 -7.62 11.44
C LEU A 211 -10.17 -7.94 12.49
N VAL A 212 -9.46 -9.06 12.31
CA VAL A 212 -8.29 -9.37 13.15
C VAL A 212 -7.09 -9.70 12.28
N PHE A 213 -5.98 -9.04 12.55
CA PHE A 213 -4.68 -9.30 11.95
C PHE A 213 -3.89 -10.31 12.77
N PHE A 214 -3.30 -11.27 12.10
CA PHE A 214 -2.25 -12.14 12.61
C PHE A 214 -0.99 -11.91 11.78
N PHE A 215 0.03 -11.33 12.42
CA PHE A 215 1.34 -11.15 11.86
C PHE A 215 2.21 -12.32 12.27
N ASP A 216 2.30 -13.35 11.41
CA ASP A 216 3.30 -14.40 11.58
C ASP A 216 4.70 -13.87 11.32
N GLU A 217 5.66 -14.38 12.09
CA GLU A 217 7.03 -13.88 12.14
C GLU A 217 7.09 -12.35 12.26
N ALA A 218 6.34 -11.82 13.22
CA ALA A 218 6.23 -10.38 13.49
C ALA A 218 7.57 -9.66 13.66
N HIS A 219 8.65 -10.36 13.99
CA HIS A 219 9.99 -9.78 14.07
C HIS A 219 10.44 -9.14 12.76
N LEU A 220 10.00 -9.68 11.60
CA LEU A 220 10.29 -9.14 10.28
C LEU A 220 9.69 -7.75 10.04
N LEU A 221 8.67 -7.37 10.80
CA LEU A 221 8.11 -6.01 10.75
C LEU A 221 9.05 -4.97 11.36
N PHE A 222 9.91 -5.40 12.28
CA PHE A 222 10.69 -4.51 13.15
C PHE A 222 12.18 -4.56 12.86
N GLU A 223 12.66 -5.62 12.19
CA GLU A 223 14.06 -5.78 11.81
C GLU A 223 14.51 -4.62 10.90
N ASP A 224 15.62 -3.98 11.26
CA ASP A 224 16.21 -2.84 10.57
C ASP A 224 15.27 -1.63 10.32
N ALA A 225 14.15 -1.58 11.03
CA ALA A 225 13.22 -0.46 10.99
C ALA A 225 13.84 0.81 11.61
N SER A 226 13.63 1.96 10.95
CA SER A 226 13.98 3.25 11.54
C SER A 226 13.14 3.55 12.78
N LYS A 227 13.61 4.43 13.66
CA LYS A 227 12.85 4.81 14.87
C LYS A 227 11.53 5.48 14.51
N GLU A 228 11.54 6.27 13.45
CA GLU A 228 10.39 6.98 12.90
C GLU A 228 9.36 5.98 12.35
N PHE A 229 9.83 4.90 11.73
CA PHE A 229 8.98 3.81 11.26
C PHE A 229 8.35 3.03 12.42
N LEU A 230 9.14 2.65 13.43
CA LEU A 230 8.64 1.97 14.64
C LEU A 230 7.59 2.81 15.37
N SER A 231 7.81 4.11 15.51
CA SER A 231 6.85 5.04 16.13
C SER A 231 5.52 5.08 15.34
N SER A 232 5.60 4.99 14.02
CA SER A 232 4.42 4.97 13.15
C SER A 232 3.62 3.67 13.30
N ILE A 233 4.30 2.53 13.42
CA ILE A 233 3.64 1.25 13.73
C ILE A 233 2.94 1.34 15.09
N GLU A 234 3.64 1.80 16.13
CA GLU A 234 3.08 1.92 17.48
C GLU A 234 1.81 2.79 17.49
N GLN A 235 1.87 3.95 16.84
CA GLN A 235 0.72 4.85 16.73
C GLN A 235 -0.44 4.18 15.99
N THR A 236 -0.18 3.47 14.91
CA THR A 236 -1.21 2.82 14.09
C THR A 236 -1.87 1.66 14.84
N VAL A 237 -1.09 0.81 15.50
CA VAL A 237 -1.58 -0.28 16.37
C VAL A 237 -2.48 0.26 17.47
N ARG A 238 -2.12 1.41 18.07
CA ARG A 238 -2.93 2.06 19.09
C ARG A 238 -4.26 2.58 18.55
N LEU A 239 -4.23 3.24 17.39
CA LEU A 239 -5.38 3.93 16.81
C LEU A 239 -6.38 2.97 16.17
N ILE A 240 -5.93 1.92 15.48
CA ILE A 240 -6.82 1.02 14.74
C ILE A 240 -7.79 0.25 15.65
N ARG A 241 -7.46 0.13 16.95
CA ARG A 241 -8.34 -0.49 17.95
C ARG A 241 -9.71 0.20 18.02
N SER A 242 -9.76 1.54 17.92
CA SER A 242 -11.04 2.28 17.93
C SER A 242 -11.89 2.04 16.69
N LYS A 243 -11.33 1.42 15.65
CA LYS A 243 -12.02 1.00 14.43
C LYS A 243 -12.57 -0.43 14.53
N GLY A 244 -12.39 -1.08 15.68
CA GLY A 244 -12.77 -2.48 15.89
C GLY A 244 -11.84 -3.47 15.19
N VAL A 245 -10.57 -3.13 15.01
CA VAL A 245 -9.56 -4.04 14.45
C VAL A 245 -8.68 -4.59 15.57
N GLY A 246 -8.54 -5.91 15.64
CA GLY A 246 -7.61 -6.58 16.54
C GLY A 246 -6.29 -6.89 15.86
N ILE A 247 -5.18 -6.85 16.59
CA ILE A 247 -3.85 -7.22 16.09
C ILE A 247 -3.21 -8.25 17.02
N PHE A 248 -2.72 -9.35 16.44
CA PHE A 248 -1.90 -10.36 17.09
C PHE A 248 -0.54 -10.41 16.40
N PHE A 249 0.52 -10.22 17.18
CA PHE A 249 1.89 -10.47 16.75
C PHE A 249 2.30 -11.87 17.19
N VAL A 250 2.67 -12.71 16.23
CA VAL A 250 3.14 -14.07 16.47
C VAL A 250 4.65 -14.09 16.23
N THR A 251 5.40 -14.48 17.27
CA THR A 251 6.87 -14.52 17.23
C THR A 251 7.39 -15.61 18.14
N GLN A 252 8.64 -16.00 17.95
CA GLN A 252 9.33 -17.00 18.77
C GLN A 252 9.70 -16.45 20.14
N SER A 253 10.10 -15.18 20.22
CA SER A 253 10.49 -14.54 21.48
C SER A 253 9.83 -13.17 21.65
N PRO A 254 9.30 -12.86 22.85
CA PRO A 254 8.77 -11.51 23.14
C PRO A 254 9.79 -10.38 22.96
N LYS A 255 11.11 -10.67 22.95
CA LYS A 255 12.16 -9.67 22.70
C LYS A 255 12.19 -9.18 21.26
N ASP A 256 11.60 -9.92 20.33
CA ASP A 256 11.62 -9.59 18.92
C ASP A 256 10.59 -8.50 18.58
N ILE A 257 9.75 -8.13 19.56
CA ILE A 257 8.79 -7.03 19.47
C ILE A 257 9.32 -5.84 20.28
N PRO A 258 9.37 -4.63 19.71
CA PRO A 258 9.75 -3.41 20.43
C PRO A 258 8.92 -3.22 21.71
N SER A 259 9.56 -2.75 22.78
CA SER A 259 8.92 -2.62 24.10
C SER A 259 7.68 -1.73 24.09
N ASP A 260 7.71 -0.66 23.30
CA ASP A 260 6.62 0.33 23.25
C ASP A 260 5.38 -0.26 22.56
N ILE A 261 5.58 -1.15 21.59
CA ILE A 261 4.51 -1.91 20.92
C ILE A 261 4.02 -3.03 21.84
N LEU A 262 4.94 -3.79 22.46
CA LEU A 262 4.60 -4.86 23.39
C LEU A 262 3.76 -4.34 24.57
N ALA A 263 4.01 -3.10 25.02
CA ALA A 263 3.23 -2.43 26.06
C ALA A 263 1.79 -2.09 25.63
N GLN A 264 1.49 -2.02 24.32
CA GLN A 264 0.12 -1.85 23.82
C GLN A 264 -0.67 -3.16 23.77
N LEU A 265 0.00 -4.32 23.87
CA LEU A 265 -0.63 -5.63 23.75
C LEU A 265 -1.22 -6.07 25.09
N GLY A 266 -2.53 -6.01 25.20
CA GLY A 266 -3.25 -6.35 26.43
C GLY A 266 -3.51 -7.84 26.65
N ASN A 267 -3.44 -8.65 25.58
CA ASN A 267 -3.67 -10.08 25.61
C ASN A 267 -2.37 -10.82 25.24
N ARG A 268 -2.13 -11.97 25.87
CA ARG A 268 -0.94 -12.79 25.59
C ARG A 268 -1.26 -14.27 25.67
N VAL A 269 -0.73 -14.99 24.68
CA VAL A 269 -0.72 -16.46 24.62
C VAL A 269 0.74 -16.88 24.50
N GLN A 270 1.32 -17.38 25.59
CA GLN A 270 2.74 -17.73 25.66
C GLN A 270 2.92 -19.24 25.73
N HIS A 271 3.46 -19.80 24.67
CA HIS A 271 3.93 -21.18 24.65
C HIS A 271 5.25 -21.34 25.41
N ALA A 272 5.75 -22.58 25.48
CA ALA A 272 6.96 -22.92 26.20
C ALA A 272 8.14 -21.99 25.84
N LEU A 273 8.84 -21.49 26.86
CA LEU A 273 10.10 -20.77 26.72
C LEU A 273 11.21 -21.68 27.20
N ARG A 274 12.05 -22.15 26.28
CA ARG A 274 13.21 -22.98 26.61
C ARG A 274 14.38 -22.07 26.97
N ALA A 275 15.10 -22.41 28.03
CA ALA A 275 16.29 -21.69 28.45
C ALA A 275 17.52 -22.61 28.36
N PHE A 276 18.27 -22.50 27.27
CA PHE A 276 19.49 -23.29 27.05
C PHE A 276 20.75 -22.46 27.28
N THR A 277 20.65 -21.14 27.14
CA THR A 277 21.74 -20.18 27.33
C THR A 277 21.48 -19.21 28.50
N PRO A 278 22.51 -18.53 29.02
CA PRO A 278 22.33 -17.45 30.00
C PRO A 278 21.41 -16.32 29.50
N ASP A 279 21.46 -16.02 28.20
CA ASP A 279 20.62 -14.98 27.60
C ASP A 279 19.16 -15.40 27.52
N ASP A 280 18.88 -16.69 27.30
CA ASP A 280 17.52 -17.25 27.36
C ASP A 280 16.98 -17.21 28.79
N ALA A 281 17.80 -17.56 29.78
CA ALA A 281 17.39 -17.49 31.19
C ALA A 281 17.07 -16.04 31.61
N LYS A 282 17.86 -15.07 31.12
CA LYS A 282 17.57 -13.65 31.30
C LYS A 282 16.29 -13.24 30.56
N ALA A 283 16.05 -13.76 29.35
CA ALA A 283 14.84 -13.53 28.58
C ALA A 283 13.58 -14.00 29.32
N LEU A 284 13.62 -15.25 29.80
CA LEU A 284 12.55 -15.88 30.55
C LEU A 284 12.20 -15.06 31.80
N LYS A 285 13.21 -14.68 32.59
CA LYS A 285 13.00 -13.85 33.79
C LYS A 285 12.37 -12.50 33.44
N SER A 286 12.83 -11.85 32.38
CA SER A 286 12.22 -10.60 31.91
C SER A 286 10.76 -10.81 31.47
N ALA A 287 10.47 -11.86 30.71
CA ALA A 287 9.12 -12.18 30.27
C ALA A 287 8.17 -12.43 31.46
N VAL A 288 8.59 -13.26 32.43
CA VAL A 288 7.83 -13.57 33.64
C VAL A 288 7.48 -12.30 34.44
N ARG A 289 8.41 -11.34 34.56
CA ARG A 289 8.18 -10.08 35.29
C ARG A 289 7.11 -9.18 34.67
N THR A 290 6.74 -9.42 33.42
CA THR A 290 5.67 -8.66 32.75
C THR A 290 4.28 -9.27 32.93
N TYR A 291 4.17 -10.44 33.56
CA TYR A 291 2.87 -11.00 33.92
C TYR A 291 2.29 -10.31 35.16
N PRO A 292 0.96 -10.19 35.24
CA PRO A 292 0.28 -9.87 36.49
C PRO A 292 0.57 -10.94 37.55
N LYS A 293 0.30 -10.63 38.82
CA LYS A 293 0.49 -11.59 39.91
C LYS A 293 -0.29 -12.88 39.63
N SER A 294 0.40 -14.00 39.76
CA SER A 294 -0.08 -15.32 39.41
C SER A 294 0.10 -16.27 40.58
N ALA A 295 -0.77 -17.28 40.69
CA ALA A 295 -0.61 -18.39 41.62
C ALA A 295 0.44 -19.42 41.14
N TYR A 296 0.82 -19.37 39.86
CA TYR A 296 1.82 -20.24 39.27
C TYR A 296 3.24 -19.70 39.48
N ASP A 297 4.20 -20.59 39.69
CA ASP A 297 5.61 -20.30 39.40
C ASP A 297 5.78 -20.26 37.87
N LEU A 298 5.70 -19.06 37.29
CA LEU A 298 5.74 -18.89 35.85
C LEU A 298 7.13 -19.16 35.25
N GLU A 299 8.20 -18.97 36.01
CA GLU A 299 9.56 -19.31 35.54
C GLU A 299 9.68 -20.82 35.38
N GLN A 300 9.20 -21.59 36.36
CA GLN A 300 9.16 -23.04 36.27
C GLN A 300 8.16 -23.53 35.21
N LEU A 301 6.91 -23.03 35.25
CA LEU A 301 5.83 -23.48 34.38
C LEU A 301 6.18 -23.30 32.90
N LEU A 302 6.66 -22.11 32.50
CA LEU A 302 6.97 -21.82 31.09
C LEU A 302 8.08 -22.72 30.52
N THR A 303 8.99 -23.20 31.35
CA THR A 303 10.04 -24.15 30.92
C THR A 303 9.55 -25.59 30.79
N GLN A 304 8.42 -25.93 31.44
CA GLN A 304 7.89 -27.29 31.51
C GLN A 304 6.71 -27.55 30.57
N LEU A 305 6.09 -26.50 30.01
CA LEU A 305 4.97 -26.64 29.08
C LEU A 305 5.28 -27.62 27.94
N ALA A 306 4.30 -28.48 27.67
CA ALA A 306 4.32 -29.36 26.51
C ALA A 306 3.80 -28.65 25.26
N THR A 307 4.05 -29.23 24.08
CA THR A 307 3.45 -28.75 22.82
C THR A 307 1.93 -28.64 22.96
N GLY A 308 1.35 -27.55 22.47
CA GLY A 308 -0.09 -27.28 22.58
C GLY A 308 -0.55 -26.90 24.00
N GLU A 309 0.36 -26.50 24.88
CA GLU A 309 0.03 -25.83 26.14
C GLU A 309 0.57 -24.40 26.11
N ALA A 310 -0.07 -23.51 26.84
CA ALA A 310 0.35 -22.12 26.98
C ALA A 310 -0.02 -21.56 28.35
N VAL A 311 0.63 -20.47 28.71
CA VAL A 311 0.13 -19.52 29.70
C VAL A 311 -0.64 -18.43 28.95
N VAL A 312 -1.90 -18.24 29.30
CA VAL A 312 -2.79 -17.24 28.69
C VAL A 312 -3.12 -16.17 29.71
N THR A 313 -3.07 -14.92 29.29
CA THR A 313 -3.59 -13.77 30.04
C THR A 313 -4.36 -12.86 29.08
N VAL A 314 -5.54 -12.43 29.51
CA VAL A 314 -6.47 -11.63 28.72
C VAL A 314 -6.95 -10.49 29.60
N LEU A 315 -7.07 -9.30 29.03
CA LEU A 315 -7.76 -8.17 29.67
C LEU A 315 -9.21 -8.54 30.00
N SER A 316 -9.61 -8.39 31.25
CA SER A 316 -11.02 -8.37 31.62
C SER A 316 -11.58 -6.95 31.59
N GLU A 317 -12.90 -6.83 31.51
CA GLU A 317 -13.63 -5.55 31.57
C GLU A 317 -13.38 -4.78 32.86
N THR A 318 -13.08 -5.48 33.97
CA THR A 318 -12.80 -4.88 35.28
C THR A 318 -11.34 -4.47 35.45
N GLY A 319 -10.49 -4.70 34.46
CA GLY A 319 -9.05 -4.41 34.50
C GLY A 319 -8.20 -5.48 35.19
N ASP A 320 -8.80 -6.57 35.65
CA ASP A 320 -8.04 -7.74 36.12
C ASP A 320 -7.52 -8.54 34.91
N HIS A 321 -6.36 -9.16 35.07
CA HIS A 321 -5.70 -9.94 34.02
C HIS A 321 -5.32 -11.32 34.57
N PRO A 322 -6.26 -12.26 34.69
CA PRO A 322 -5.96 -13.56 35.27
C PRO A 322 -4.95 -14.32 34.38
N VAL A 323 -4.00 -14.97 35.02
CA VAL A 323 -3.04 -15.87 34.36
C VAL A 323 -3.57 -17.29 34.47
N ALA A 324 -3.70 -17.98 33.34
CA ALA A 324 -4.19 -19.35 33.28
C ALA A 324 -3.26 -20.25 32.47
N TRP A 325 -2.85 -21.38 33.05
CA TRP A 325 -2.32 -22.48 32.26
C TRP A 325 -3.46 -23.09 31.43
N THR A 326 -3.26 -23.16 30.12
CA THR A 326 -4.29 -23.51 29.14
C THR A 326 -3.78 -24.58 28.18
N ARG A 327 -4.62 -25.59 27.92
CA ARG A 327 -4.36 -26.62 26.91
C ARG A 327 -5.12 -26.27 25.63
N MET A 328 -4.42 -26.23 24.51
CA MET A 328 -4.98 -25.86 23.22
C MET A 328 -5.85 -26.98 22.65
N ARG A 329 -6.90 -26.58 21.93
CA ARG A 329 -7.72 -27.49 21.11
C ARG A 329 -6.89 -28.08 19.97
N ALA A 330 -7.27 -29.27 19.51
CA ALA A 330 -6.74 -29.85 18.29
C ALA A 330 -7.19 -29.01 17.08
N PRO A 331 -6.27 -28.59 16.18
CA PRO A 331 -6.60 -27.91 14.94
C PRO A 331 -7.57 -28.75 14.11
N GLN A 332 -8.59 -28.10 13.53
CA GLN A 332 -9.60 -28.77 12.71
C GLN A 332 -9.29 -28.68 11.21
N SER A 333 -8.41 -27.77 10.81
CA SER A 333 -7.94 -27.61 9.43
C SER A 333 -6.65 -28.38 9.20
N LEU A 334 -6.22 -28.48 7.94
CA LEU A 334 -5.01 -29.20 7.55
C LEU A 334 -3.77 -28.57 8.19
N MET A 335 -2.98 -29.39 8.90
CA MET A 335 -1.71 -28.98 9.54
C MET A 335 -0.51 -29.17 8.60
N GLN A 336 -0.72 -28.88 7.32
CA GLN A 336 0.23 -28.93 6.22
C GLN A 336 -0.18 -27.87 5.19
N PRO A 337 0.75 -27.40 4.34
CA PRO A 337 0.38 -26.54 3.22
C PRO A 337 -0.72 -27.19 2.36
N ALA A 338 -1.66 -26.38 1.88
CA ALA A 338 -2.61 -26.84 0.88
C ALA A 338 -1.88 -27.22 -0.42
N SER A 339 -2.45 -28.15 -1.20
CA SER A 339 -1.83 -28.50 -2.47
C SER A 339 -1.85 -27.30 -3.43
N PRO A 340 -0.87 -27.19 -4.35
CA PRO A 340 -0.85 -26.12 -5.34
C PRO A 340 -2.16 -26.00 -6.14
N GLU A 341 -2.78 -27.13 -6.47
CA GLU A 341 -4.05 -27.19 -7.20
C GLU A 341 -5.22 -26.66 -6.36
N ALA A 342 -5.22 -26.92 -5.05
CA ALA A 342 -6.22 -26.38 -4.14
C ALA A 342 -6.10 -24.86 -4.02
N ILE A 343 -4.88 -24.34 -3.93
CA ILE A 343 -4.62 -22.90 -3.94
C ILE A 343 -5.09 -22.28 -5.26
N ASP A 344 -4.71 -22.87 -6.41
CA ASP A 344 -5.09 -22.36 -7.74
C ASP A 344 -6.61 -22.35 -7.94
N ALA A 345 -7.31 -23.38 -7.45
CA ALA A 345 -8.76 -23.44 -7.48
C ALA A 345 -9.41 -22.34 -6.64
N ILE A 346 -8.90 -22.07 -5.44
CA ILE A 346 -9.41 -20.99 -4.57
C ILE A 346 -9.17 -19.62 -5.20
N VAL A 347 -7.96 -19.37 -5.72
CA VAL A 347 -7.62 -18.10 -6.38
C VAL A 347 -8.49 -17.87 -7.60
N SER A 348 -8.64 -18.88 -8.47
CA SER A 348 -9.44 -18.79 -9.68
C SER A 348 -10.93 -18.59 -9.39
N ALA A 349 -11.42 -19.06 -8.24
CA ALA A 349 -12.79 -18.87 -7.80
C ALA A 349 -13.03 -17.53 -7.08
N SER A 350 -11.97 -16.77 -6.73
CA SER A 350 -12.14 -15.51 -6.03
C SER A 350 -12.79 -14.47 -6.94
N PRO A 351 -13.90 -13.83 -6.51
CA PRO A 351 -14.54 -12.77 -7.30
C PRO A 351 -13.64 -11.52 -7.42
N LEU A 352 -12.66 -11.36 -6.52
CA LEU A 352 -11.74 -10.22 -6.54
C LEU A 352 -10.73 -10.31 -7.68
N LEU A 353 -10.50 -11.49 -8.24
CA LEU A 353 -9.58 -11.68 -9.35
C LEU A 353 -10.06 -10.94 -10.61
N ALA A 354 -11.38 -10.82 -10.79
CA ALA A 354 -11.96 -10.05 -11.89
C ALA A 354 -11.63 -8.55 -11.81
N THR A 355 -11.40 -8.03 -10.60
CA THR A 355 -11.06 -6.63 -10.37
C THR A 355 -9.56 -6.44 -10.31
N TYR A 356 -8.82 -7.23 -9.51
CA TYR A 356 -7.41 -6.99 -9.20
C TYR A 356 -6.41 -7.86 -9.97
N GLY A 357 -6.89 -8.86 -10.72
CA GLY A 357 -6.04 -9.83 -11.40
C GLY A 357 -5.10 -9.20 -12.43
N GLU A 358 -5.62 -8.34 -13.29
CA GLU A 358 -4.86 -7.68 -14.36
C GLU A 358 -4.36 -6.30 -13.90
N ALA A 359 -3.06 -6.06 -14.06
CA ALA A 359 -2.49 -4.73 -13.84
C ALA A 359 -2.90 -3.80 -14.99
N VAL A 360 -3.28 -2.57 -14.67
CA VAL A 360 -3.68 -1.56 -15.66
C VAL A 360 -2.66 -0.44 -15.69
N ASP A 361 -2.09 -0.18 -16.87
CA ASP A 361 -1.22 0.98 -17.12
C ASP A 361 -2.05 2.07 -17.80
N ARG A 362 -2.48 3.06 -17.03
CA ARG A 362 -3.23 4.24 -17.53
C ARG A 362 -2.27 5.41 -17.71
N GLU A 363 -2.71 6.39 -18.49
CA GLU A 363 -2.00 7.67 -18.59
C GLU A 363 -1.85 8.32 -17.20
N SER A 364 -0.60 8.55 -16.80
CA SER A 364 -0.17 9.00 -15.48
C SER A 364 0.65 10.29 -15.58
N ALA A 365 1.24 10.73 -14.46
CA ALA A 365 2.17 11.85 -14.45
C ALA A 365 3.34 11.66 -15.44
N TYR A 366 3.83 10.42 -15.60
CA TYR A 366 4.94 10.13 -16.50
C TYR A 366 4.59 10.47 -17.95
N GLU A 367 3.48 9.93 -18.46
CA GLU A 367 3.08 10.13 -19.85
C GLU A 367 2.70 11.59 -20.12
N LEU A 368 2.01 12.25 -19.18
CA LEU A 368 1.60 13.65 -19.33
C LEU A 368 2.79 14.61 -19.36
N LEU A 369 3.78 14.43 -18.49
CA LEU A 369 4.94 15.32 -18.43
C LEU A 369 5.87 15.13 -19.63
N ARG A 370 6.06 13.89 -20.10
CA ARG A 370 6.82 13.62 -21.32
C ARG A 370 6.14 14.18 -22.56
N GLY A 371 4.82 14.02 -22.68
CA GLY A 371 4.05 14.61 -23.78
C GLY A 371 4.16 16.13 -23.82
N ARG A 372 4.26 16.81 -22.67
CA ARG A 372 4.50 18.27 -22.60
C ARG A 372 5.89 18.64 -23.13
N LEU A 373 6.92 17.90 -22.75
CA LEU A 373 8.30 18.14 -23.21
C LEU A 373 8.40 17.95 -24.74
N GLU A 374 7.79 16.90 -25.27
CA GLU A 374 7.76 16.63 -26.71
C GLU A 374 7.02 17.74 -27.48
N ALA A 375 5.91 18.26 -26.95
CA ALA A 375 5.17 19.36 -27.57
C ALA A 375 5.95 20.69 -27.61
N VAL A 376 6.79 20.96 -26.61
CA VAL A 376 7.66 22.16 -26.57
C VAL A 376 8.82 22.04 -27.58
N HIS A 377 9.30 20.82 -27.85
CA HIS A 377 10.34 20.59 -28.84
C HIS A 377 9.84 20.61 -30.30
N ASP A 378 8.54 20.38 -30.53
CA ASP A 378 7.90 20.40 -31.85
C ASP A 378 7.29 21.77 -32.25
N GLU A 379 7.37 22.80 -31.40
CA GLU A 379 7.06 24.17 -31.82
C GLU A 379 8.18 24.68 -32.75
N PRO A 380 7.88 25.04 -34.02
CA PRO A 380 8.89 25.56 -34.93
C PRO A 380 9.40 26.90 -34.40
N GLU A 381 10.72 27.00 -34.20
CA GLU A 381 11.36 28.27 -33.85
C GLU A 381 10.87 29.39 -34.79
N PRO A 382 10.48 30.57 -34.27
CA PRO A 382 10.17 31.69 -35.12
C PRO A 382 11.44 32.05 -35.88
N SER A 383 11.43 31.86 -37.20
CA SER A 383 12.51 32.27 -38.07
C SER A 383 12.82 33.74 -37.81
N ASP A 384 13.97 34.00 -37.22
CA ASP A 384 14.46 35.34 -36.95
C ASP A 384 14.45 36.16 -38.25
N GLY A 385 13.75 37.28 -38.20
CA GLY A 385 13.51 38.18 -39.33
C GLY A 385 14.80 38.88 -39.74
N GLY A 386 15.56 38.23 -40.61
CA GLY A 386 16.66 38.82 -41.36
C GLY A 386 16.15 39.86 -42.34
N THR A 387 16.38 41.13 -41.99
CA THR A 387 16.20 42.32 -42.83
C THR A 387 16.88 42.18 -44.19
N ASP A 388 16.13 42.28 -45.28
CA ASP A 388 16.69 42.67 -46.58
C ASP A 388 16.03 43.95 -47.11
N ARG A 389 16.90 44.94 -47.31
CA ARG A 389 16.60 46.26 -47.84
C ARG A 389 16.37 46.17 -49.35
N ALA A 390 15.31 46.85 -49.76
CA ALA A 390 15.10 47.56 -51.02
C ALA A 390 16.17 47.44 -52.12
N GLU A 391 15.76 46.93 -53.28
CA GLU A 391 16.19 47.39 -54.60
C GLU A 391 15.05 47.18 -55.62
N GLU A 392 14.40 48.28 -56.05
CA GLU A 392 13.79 48.39 -57.38
C GLU A 392 14.86 48.96 -58.32
N PRO A 393 14.95 48.56 -59.60
CA PRO A 393 14.20 49.33 -60.60
C PRO A 393 13.75 48.59 -61.89
N ASN A 394 12.55 49.00 -62.35
CA ASN A 394 12.20 49.41 -63.72
C ASN A 394 11.78 48.39 -64.82
N GLU A 395 10.48 48.51 -65.15
CA GLU A 395 9.73 48.40 -66.41
C GLU A 395 10.34 47.74 -67.67
N ARG A 396 9.52 46.88 -68.32
CA ARG A 396 9.12 47.00 -69.76
C ARG A 396 8.05 45.97 -70.20
N ARG A 397 6.83 46.49 -70.43
CA ARG A 397 5.83 46.24 -71.51
C ARG A 397 5.84 44.95 -72.35
N ARG A 398 4.70 44.25 -72.39
CA ARG A 398 3.82 43.91 -73.57
C ARG A 398 2.71 42.94 -73.11
N ASP A 399 1.43 43.31 -73.22
CA ASP A 399 0.47 42.94 -74.29
C ASP A 399 0.34 41.41 -74.44
N GLU A 400 -0.80 40.72 -74.44
CA GLU A 400 -2.22 41.03 -74.66
C GLU A 400 -3.04 39.74 -74.33
N ASP A 401 -4.38 39.86 -74.39
CA ASP A 401 -5.42 38.81 -74.43
C ASP A 401 -5.86 38.09 -73.13
N ARG A 402 -7.14 37.79 -72.88
CA ARG A 402 -8.48 38.35 -73.22
C ARG A 402 -9.49 37.43 -72.48
N LYS A 403 -10.55 38.02 -71.88
CA LYS A 403 -11.93 37.48 -71.67
C LYS A 403 -12.07 36.30 -70.66
N ASP A 404 -13.07 36.19 -69.79
CA ASP A 404 -14.39 36.84 -69.63
C ASP A 404 -14.79 36.84 -68.14
N ALA A 405 -15.55 37.86 -67.74
CA ALA A 405 -16.34 37.93 -66.51
C ALA A 405 -17.84 37.95 -66.87
N PRO A 406 -18.76 37.63 -65.94
CA PRO A 406 -19.38 38.68 -65.12
C PRO A 406 -19.54 38.26 -63.63
N ARG A 407 -19.24 39.08 -62.59
CA ARG A 407 -19.98 40.24 -61.99
C ARG A 407 -21.46 39.92 -61.66
N ARG A 408 -22.05 40.08 -60.46
CA ARG A 408 -21.84 40.78 -59.16
C ARG A 408 -22.72 40.05 -58.09
N THR A 409 -22.65 40.19 -56.76
CA THR A 409 -22.70 41.36 -55.82
C THR A 409 -22.31 40.90 -54.38
N HIS A 410 -21.37 41.59 -53.68
CA HIS A 410 -21.49 42.35 -52.39
C HIS A 410 -22.11 41.58 -51.19
N GLU A 411 -21.48 41.38 -50.03
CA GLU A 411 -20.91 42.28 -48.96
C GLU A 411 -19.78 41.54 -48.18
N GLU A 412 -18.60 42.11 -47.85
CA GLU A 412 -18.22 42.77 -46.56
C GLU A 412 -18.60 41.93 -45.30
N GLU A 413 -17.73 41.45 -44.39
CA GLU A 413 -16.65 42.10 -43.61
C GLU A 413 -15.62 41.08 -43.04
N ASP A 414 -14.41 41.57 -42.81
CA ASP A 414 -13.30 41.00 -42.02
C ASP A 414 -13.64 40.72 -40.56
N GLY A 415 -12.97 39.72 -39.95
CA GLY A 415 -12.72 39.71 -38.51
C GLY A 415 -12.60 38.34 -37.86
N GLY A 416 -11.38 37.82 -37.70
CA GLY A 416 -11.14 36.70 -36.77
C GLY A 416 -9.90 35.85 -37.04
N GLY A 417 -8.72 36.46 -36.97
CA GLY A 417 -7.45 35.74 -36.99
C GLY A 417 -7.21 34.88 -35.74
N PHE A 418 -6.27 33.95 -35.89
CA PHE A 418 -5.49 33.23 -34.86
C PHE A 418 -6.22 32.30 -33.87
N LEU A 419 -7.52 32.48 -33.60
CA LEU A 419 -8.25 31.62 -32.65
C LEU A 419 -8.83 30.34 -33.28
N GLY A 420 -9.15 30.37 -34.59
CA GLY A 420 -9.79 29.26 -35.29
C GLY A 420 -8.88 28.05 -35.53
N SER A 421 -7.58 28.27 -35.76
CA SER A 421 -6.60 27.21 -36.06
C SER A 421 -6.13 26.42 -34.84
N VAL A 422 -6.21 27.01 -33.64
CA VAL A 422 -5.84 26.34 -32.38
C VAL A 422 -6.94 25.36 -31.94
N MET A 423 -8.19 25.60 -32.33
CA MET A 423 -9.35 24.82 -31.91
C MET A 423 -9.62 23.58 -32.78
N GLU A 424 -8.95 23.45 -33.93
CA GLU A 424 -9.08 22.31 -34.85
C GLU A 424 -8.04 21.21 -34.63
N ASN A 425 -7.06 21.42 -33.73
CA ASN A 425 -6.06 20.40 -33.41
C ASN A 425 -6.70 19.26 -32.55
N PRO A 426 -6.66 18.00 -33.01
CA PRO A 426 -7.18 16.84 -32.26
C PRO A 426 -6.57 16.71 -30.85
N ALA A 427 -5.31 17.11 -30.67
CA ALA A 427 -4.61 17.07 -29.38
C ALA A 427 -5.17 18.10 -28.39
N VAL A 428 -5.44 19.32 -28.84
CA VAL A 428 -6.03 20.39 -28.01
C VAL A 428 -7.48 20.05 -27.63
N ARG A 429 -8.23 19.42 -28.54
CA ARG A 429 -9.61 18.95 -28.27
C ARG A 429 -9.66 17.72 -27.35
N SER A 430 -8.59 16.95 -27.29
CA SER A 430 -8.39 15.88 -26.31
C SER A 430 -8.11 16.48 -24.92
N MET A 431 -7.17 17.44 -24.85
CA MET A 431 -6.80 18.17 -23.63
C MET A 431 -7.97 18.96 -23.02
N MET A 432 -8.80 19.62 -23.82
CA MET A 432 -9.99 20.34 -23.30
C MET A 432 -11.06 19.39 -22.74
N ARG A 433 -11.19 18.18 -23.31
CA ARG A 433 -12.16 17.18 -22.81
C ARG A 433 -11.67 16.50 -21.54
N SER A 434 -10.36 16.29 -21.38
CA SER A 434 -9.77 15.77 -20.13
C SER A 434 -9.77 16.83 -19.03
N ALA A 435 -9.43 18.09 -19.34
CA ALA A 435 -9.47 19.22 -18.40
C ALA A 435 -10.90 19.50 -17.86
N GLY A 436 -11.93 19.36 -18.70
CA GLY A 436 -13.33 19.51 -18.29
C GLY A 436 -13.80 18.48 -17.23
N SER A 437 -13.10 17.36 -17.10
CA SER A 437 -13.37 16.35 -16.06
C SER A 437 -12.52 16.52 -14.80
N ALA A 438 -11.46 17.33 -14.84
CA ALA A 438 -10.43 17.42 -13.80
C ALA A 438 -10.59 18.60 -12.82
N LEU A 439 -11.23 19.70 -13.22
CA LEU A 439 -11.17 21.01 -12.54
C LEU A 439 -11.99 21.18 -11.24
N GLY A 440 -12.35 20.12 -10.51
CA GLY A 440 -13.20 20.24 -9.31
C GLY A 440 -12.76 19.41 -8.10
N ARG A 441 -11.49 19.01 -8.02
CA ARG A 441 -11.13 17.76 -7.35
C ARG A 441 -10.00 17.90 -6.33
N GLU A 442 -10.24 18.64 -5.25
CA GLU A 442 -9.37 18.72 -4.08
C GLU A 442 -9.17 17.32 -3.46
N ILE A 443 -7.91 16.87 -3.34
CA ILE A 443 -7.54 15.60 -2.70
C ILE A 443 -7.25 15.89 -1.23
N THR A 444 -8.18 15.54 -0.34
CA THR A 444 -7.96 15.66 1.11
C THR A 444 -7.06 14.53 1.61
N ARG A 445 -5.90 14.89 2.18
CA ARG A 445 -4.93 13.96 2.79
C ARG A 445 -5.17 13.81 4.29
N SER A 446 -4.96 12.63 4.85
CA SER A 446 -5.19 12.33 6.27
C SER A 446 -4.01 12.71 7.18
N LEU A 447 -4.13 12.42 8.48
CA LEU A 447 -3.05 12.54 9.47
C LEU A 447 -1.79 11.74 9.10
N PHE A 448 -1.90 10.72 8.24
CA PHE A 448 -0.78 9.92 7.74
C PHE A 448 -0.32 10.35 6.34
N GLY A 449 -0.85 11.46 5.79
CA GLY A 449 -0.51 11.98 4.46
C GLY A 449 -1.09 11.18 3.28
N THR A 450 -1.72 10.04 3.55
CA THR A 450 -2.43 9.18 2.60
C THR A 450 -3.70 9.87 2.07
N SER A 451 -4.01 9.70 0.79
CA SER A 451 -5.22 10.29 0.18
C SER A 451 -6.45 9.43 0.43
N ARG A 452 -7.61 10.03 0.68
CA ARG A 452 -8.88 9.27 0.75
C ARG A 452 -9.22 8.68 -0.62
N ARG A 453 -9.45 7.37 -0.68
CA ARG A 453 -9.83 6.69 -1.93
C ARG A 453 -11.13 7.28 -2.50
N ARG A 454 -11.13 7.58 -3.79
CA ARG A 454 -12.33 7.98 -4.54
C ARG A 454 -13.10 6.70 -4.89
N ARG A 455 -14.29 6.53 -4.30
CA ARG A 455 -15.24 5.49 -4.71
C ARG A 455 -15.96 5.86 -6.00
#